data_AF-A0A838W0U5-F1
#
_entry.id   AF-A0A838W0U5-F1
#
_cell.length_a   1.000
_cell.length_b   1.000
_cell.length_c   1.000
_cell.angle_alpha   90.00
_cell.angle_beta   90.00
_cell.angle_gamma   90.00
#
_symmetry.space_group_name_H-M   'P 1'
#
loop_
_entity.id
_entity.type
_entity.pdbx_description
1 polymer ?
#
loop_
_entity_poly.entity_id
_entity_poly.type
_entity_poly.pdbx_seq_one_letter_code
_entity_poly.pdbx_strand_id
1 'polypeptide(L)' 'MKKANISINVNDNVERALKQLKKKIEREGVVRDMKRIVYYEPPTQKRRKRLMRAIKQNWIRLAGQKS' A
#
# COMPACT_ATOMS: atom_id res chain seq x y z
N MET A 1 -7.77 -5.70 -11.34
CA MET A 1 -7.30 -5.09 -10.07
C MET A 1 -7.08 -6.22 -9.07
N LYS A 2 -6.05 -6.17 -8.21
CA LYS A 2 -6.00 -7.09 -7.06
C LYS A 2 -7.22 -6.76 -6.17
N LYS A 3 -8.04 -7.76 -5.85
CA LYS A 3 -9.12 -7.60 -4.89
C LYS A 3 -8.46 -7.41 -3.52
N ALA A 4 -8.54 -6.21 -2.96
CA ALA A 4 -7.99 -5.93 -1.64
C ALA A 4 -8.90 -6.59 -0.59
N ASN A 5 -8.32 -7.46 0.25
CA ASN A 5 -9.07 -8.10 1.33
C ASN A 5 -9.05 -7.20 2.57
N ILE A 6 -9.96 -6.23 2.63
CA ILE A 6 -10.09 -5.29 3.74
C ILE A 6 -11.27 -5.73 4.62
N SER A 7 -10.98 -6.67 5.51
CA SER A 7 -11.90 -7.12 6.55
C SER A 7 -11.21 -7.08 7.92
N ILE A 8 -11.94 -6.70 8.96
CA ILE A 8 -11.47 -6.76 10.35
C ILE A 8 -12.57 -7.35 11.21
N ASN A 9 -12.19 -8.05 12.29
CA ASN A 9 -13.15 -8.44 13.32
C ASN A 9 -13.25 -7.32 14.36
N VAL A 10 -14.46 -7.05 14.85
CA VAL A 10 -14.72 -6.01 15.85
C VAL A 10 -15.06 -6.73 17.16
N ASN A 11 -14.07 -6.81 18.06
CA ASN A 11 -14.28 -7.32 19.42
C ASN A 11 -14.20 -6.15 20.41
N ASP A 12 -15.31 -5.93 21.14
CA ASP A 12 -15.52 -5.04 22.30
C ASP A 12 -15.22 -3.54 22.14
N ASN A 13 -14.25 -3.16 21.32
CA ASN A 13 -13.80 -1.78 21.14
C ASN A 13 -13.81 -1.36 19.66
N VAL A 14 -14.88 -0.66 19.29
CA VAL A 14 -15.13 -0.15 17.93
C VAL A 14 -14.04 0.83 17.48
N GLU A 15 -13.52 1.69 18.35
CA GLU A 15 -12.50 2.66 17.98
C GLU A 15 -11.18 1.99 17.58
N ARG A 16 -10.79 0.94 18.30
CA ARG A 16 -9.62 0.12 17.97
C ARG A 16 -9.82 -0.59 16.63
N ALA A 17 -11.01 -1.12 16.38
CA ALA A 17 -11.36 -1.70 15.10
C ALA A 17 -11.22 -0.68 13.96
N LEU A 18 -11.78 0.53 14.08
CA LEU A 18 -11.63 1.58 13.07
C LEU A 18 -10.17 1.94 12.79
N LYS A 19 -9.32 2.02 13.84
CA LYS A 19 -7.88 2.24 13.68
C LYS A 19 -7.20 1.09 12.92
N GLN A 20 -7.58 -0.17 13.18
CA GLN A 20 -7.05 -1.33 12.45
C GLN A 20 -7.50 -1.35 10.99
N LEU A 21 -8.78 -1.02 10.73
CA LEU A 21 -9.33 -0.91 9.38
C LEU A 21 -8.53 0.12 8.56
N LYS A 22 -8.33 1.32 9.13
CA LYS A 22 -7.53 2.38 8.48
C LYS A 22 -6.12 1.88 8.14
N LYS A 23 -5.41 1.27 9.09
CA LYS A 23 -4.09 0.69 8.85
C LYS A 23 -4.10 -0.39 7.76
N LYS A 24 -5.15 -1.23 7.71
CA LYS A 24 -5.29 -2.28 6.69
C LYS A 24 -5.51 -1.69 5.29
N ILE A 25 -6.34 -0.65 5.16
CA ILE A 25 -6.53 0.11 3.91
C ILE A 25 -5.22 0.71 3.43
N GLU A 26 -4.47 1.34 4.32
CA GLU A 26 -3.16 1.95 4.01
C GLU A 26 -2.13 0.91 3.56
N ARG A 27 -2.09 -0.25 4.23
CA ARG A 27 -1.20 -1.37 3.91
C ARG A 27 -1.52 -1.98 2.54
N GLU A 28 -2.79 -2.26 2.28
CA GLU A 28 -3.25 -2.75 0.97
C GLU A 28 -3.01 -1.70 -0.13
N GLY A 29 -2.98 -0.41 0.22
CA GLY A 29 -2.62 0.68 -0.69
C GLY A 29 -3.70 0.99 -1.72
N VAL A 30 -4.96 0.68 -1.42
CA VAL A 30 -6.10 0.81 -2.35
C VAL A 30 -6.23 2.22 -2.91
N VAL A 31 -6.12 3.25 -2.05
CA VAL A 31 -6.20 4.66 -2.47
C VAL A 31 -5.10 5.01 -3.48
N ARG A 32 -3.88 4.49 -3.27
CA ARG A 32 -2.73 4.71 -4.18
C ARG A 32 -2.93 4.02 -5.52
N ASP A 33 -3.62 2.88 -5.53
CA ASP A 33 -3.92 2.15 -6.75
C ASP A 33 -5.06 2.81 -7.53
N MET A 34 -6.09 3.32 -6.84
CA MET A 34 -7.15 4.13 -7.44
C MET A 34 -6.57 5.38 -8.12
N LYS A 35 -5.69 6.12 -7.45
CA LYS A 35 -5.05 7.31 -8.04
C LYS A 35 -4.19 7.02 -9.27
N ARG A 36 -3.68 5.79 -9.41
CA ARG A 36 -2.81 5.39 -10.53
C ARG A 36 -3.59 5.13 -11.82
N ILE A 37 -4.89 4.84 -11.72
CA ILE A 37 -5.73 4.48 -12.86
C ILE A 37 -6.55 5.66 -13.40
N VAL A 38 -6.53 6.82 -12.72
CA VAL A 38 -7.31 8.01 -13.12
C VAL A 38 -6.87 8.55 -14.49
N TYR A 39 -5.60 8.38 -14.85
CA TYR A 39 -5.03 8.84 -16.11
C TYR A 39 -4.24 7.73 -16.79
N TYR A 40 -4.15 7.80 -18.12
CA TYR A 40 -3.29 6.91 -18.88
C TYR A 40 -1.82 7.16 -18.52
N GLU A 41 -1.10 6.08 -18.20
CA GLU A 41 0.34 6.11 -17.96
C GLU A 41 1.03 5.24 -19.02
N PRO A 42 1.96 5.79 -19.83
CA PRO A 42 2.71 5.01 -20.80
C PRO A 42 3.42 3.81 -20.16
N PRO A 43 3.52 2.66 -20.86
CA PRO A 43 4.08 1.43 -20.30
C PRO A 43 5.54 1.61 -19.84
N THR A 44 6.32 2.43 -20.53
CA THR A 44 7.70 2.78 -20.16
C THR A 44 7.78 3.53 -18.83
N GLN A 45 6.92 4.54 -18.64
CA GLN A 45 6.83 5.28 -17.38
C GLN A 45 6.39 4.37 -16.23
N LYS A 46 5.41 3.51 -16.47
CA LYS A 46 4.93 2.52 -15.49
C LYS A 46 6.03 1.56 -15.05
N ARG A 47 6.84 1.05 -15.99
CA ARG A 47 8.00 0.18 -15.71
C ARG A 47 9.07 0.90 -14.88
N ARG A 48 9.46 2.12 -15.28
CA ARG A 48 10.44 2.94 -14.55
C ARG A 48 9.98 3.23 -13.11
N LYS A 49 8.72 3.64 -12.91
CA LYS A 49 8.17 3.87 -11.56
C LYS A 49 8.14 2.60 -10.71
N ARG A 50 7.84 1.43 -11.30
CA ARG A 50 7.86 0.14 -10.58
C ARG A 50 9.26 -0.19 -10.08
N LEU A 51 10.29 -0.03 -10.93
CA LEU A 51 11.68 -0.28 -10.57
C LEU A 51 12.13 0.65 -9.44
N MET A 52 11.90 1.96 -9.58
CA MET A 52 12.28 2.95 -8.55
C MET A 52 11.61 2.68 -7.20
N ARG A 53 10.34 2.27 -7.19
CA ARG A 53 9.64 1.86 -5.96
C ARG A 53 10.26 0.62 -5.33
N ALA A 54 10.60 -0.39 -6.12
CA ALA A 54 11.23 -1.61 -5.62
C ALA A 54 12.61 -1.33 -5.01
N ILE A 55 13.42 -0.50 -5.69
CA ILE A 55 14.71 -0.01 -5.18
C ILE A 55 14.49 0.70 -3.84
N LYS A 56 13.62 1.71 -3.79
CA LYS A 56 13.33 2.46 -2.55
C LYS A 56 12.88 1.55 -1.40
N GLN A 57 12.01 0.57 -1.66
CA GLN A 57 11.58 -0.40 -0.65
C GLN A 57 12.74 -1.26 -0.13
N ASN A 58 13.63 -1.72 -1.01
CA ASN A 58 14.80 -2.48 -0.60
C ASN A 58 15.75 -1.63 0.25
N TRP A 59 15.99 -0.36 -0.10
CA TRP A 59 16.79 0.57 0.69
C TRP A 59 16.23 0.77 2.10
N ILE A 60 14.92 1.02 2.22
CA ILE A 60 14.26 1.18 3.53
C ILE A 60 14.41 -0.09 4.39
N ARG A 61 14.26 -1.27 3.77
CA ARG A 61 14.44 -2.55 4.46
C ARG A 61 15.87 -2.72 4.99
N LEU A 62 16.88 -2.42 4.16
CA LEU A 62 18.29 -2.54 4.54
C LEU A 62 18.66 -1.54 5.64
N ALA A 63 18.15 -0.31 5.57
CA ALA A 63 18.37 0.70 6.61
C ALA A 63 17.79 0.26 7.97
N GLY A 64 16.63 -0.41 7.98
CA GLY A 64 16.03 -0.95 9.20
C GLY A 64 16.69 -2.21 9.76
N GLN A 65 17.51 -2.92 8.98
CA GLN A 65 18.30 -4.07 9.47
C GLN A 65 19.62 -3.66 10.13
N LYS A 66 20.05 -2.41 9.97
CA LYS A 66 21.33 -1.90 10.46
C LYS A 66 21.22 -1.24 11.85
N SER A 67 20.09 -1.43 12.53
CA SER A 67 19.80 -0.94 13.91
C SER A 67 19.58 -2.10 14.85
#